data_AF-A0A933Y4M3-F1
#
_entry.id   AF-A0A933Y4M3-F1
#
_cell.length_a   1.000
_cell.length_b   1.000
_cell.length_c   1.000
_cell.angle_alpha   90.00
_cell.angle_beta   90.00
_cell.angle_gamma   90.00
#
_symmetry.space_group_name_H-M   'P 1'
#
loop_
_entity.id
_entity.type
_entity.pdbx_description
1 polymer ?
#
loop_
_entity_poly.entity_id
_entity_poly.type
_entity_poly.pdbx_seq_one_letter_code
_entity_poly.pdbx_strand_id
1 'polypeptide(L)'
;MPPSRSEPNPAHGSRPRQLTDAAIVREIGVVAPAIYGWATMRIPPNLRARLDPEDLLQEVLCRMMLSSSGFDPALGSFRSWAFGFARRVLHEALRRCAREGAAGPRLSLTDAAQLPAEATSLTRRIAKDEMLRIFSARVGELDDGDRRLLLLRGLEGLDHLAIARELGVSSTAVAKRWQRLRERLGTELDALLSA
;
A
#
# COMPACT_ATOMS: atom_id res chain seq x y z
N MET A 1 56.04 27.00 6.30
CA MET A 1 54.76 27.27 6.99
C MET A 1 54.62 28.77 7.20
N PRO A 2 53.40 29.36 7.15
CA PRO A 2 52.12 28.68 7.21
C PRO A 2 51.35 28.62 5.87
N PRO A 3 50.41 27.66 5.76
CA PRO A 3 49.62 27.40 4.57
C PRO A 3 48.39 28.32 4.47
N SER A 4 47.90 28.51 3.24
CA SER A 4 46.58 29.09 2.95
C SER A 4 45.51 28.45 3.82
N ARG A 5 44.73 29.28 4.49
CA ARG A 5 43.52 28.88 5.21
C ARG A 5 42.52 28.33 4.19
N SER A 6 42.43 27.01 4.08
CA SER A 6 41.27 26.35 3.52
C SER A 6 40.08 26.64 4.45
N GLU A 7 39.15 27.47 3.98
CA GLU A 7 37.84 27.58 4.60
C GLU A 7 37.16 26.19 4.56
N PRO A 8 36.62 25.69 5.68
CA PRO A 8 35.79 24.51 5.64
C PRO A 8 34.47 24.88 4.96
N ASN A 9 34.28 24.40 3.73
CA ASN A 9 32.99 24.41 3.03
C ASN A 9 31.94 23.71 3.91
N PRO A 10 30.92 24.41 4.45
CA PRO A 10 29.84 23.77 5.16
C PRO A 10 28.83 23.29 4.14
N ALA A 11 29.18 22.25 3.38
CA ALA A 11 28.19 21.38 2.75
C ALA A 11 27.55 20.54 3.86
N HIS A 12 26.78 21.21 4.73
CA HIS A 12 25.77 20.54 5.53
C HIS A 12 24.71 20.06 4.54
N GLY A 13 24.94 18.87 4.00
CA GLY A 13 23.88 18.07 3.41
C GLY A 13 22.76 18.06 4.44
N SER A 14 21.72 18.83 4.16
CA SER A 14 20.55 18.89 5.01
C SER A 14 20.02 17.47 5.03
N ARG A 15 20.25 16.75 6.14
CA ARG A 15 19.60 15.45 6.34
C ARG A 15 18.12 15.71 6.09
N PRO A 16 17.47 14.97 5.19
CA PRO A 16 16.05 15.12 4.99
C PRO A 16 15.37 15.04 6.36
N ARG A 17 14.53 16.04 6.66
CA ARG A 17 13.88 16.16 7.96
C ARG A 17 13.08 14.88 8.20
N GLN A 18 13.52 14.06 9.16
CA GLN A 18 12.77 12.89 9.58
C GLN A 18 11.37 13.34 10.00
N LEU A 19 10.34 12.61 9.55
CA LEU A 19 8.97 12.87 9.95
C LEU A 19 8.84 12.66 11.46
N THR A 20 8.05 13.51 12.11
CA THR A 20 7.67 13.30 13.51
C THR A 20 6.73 12.10 13.62
N ASP A 21 6.65 11.49 14.80
CA ASP A 21 5.73 10.36 15.05
C ASP A 21 4.29 10.73 14.69
N ALA A 22 3.84 11.94 15.02
CA ALA A 22 2.52 12.44 14.66
C ALA A 22 2.31 12.57 13.14
N ALA A 23 3.36 12.95 12.39
CA ALA A 23 3.30 13.00 10.94
C ALA A 23 3.26 11.59 10.33
N ILE A 24 4.03 10.64 10.87
CA ILE A 24 3.97 9.23 10.46
C ILE A 24 2.57 8.67 10.69
N VAL A 25 1.98 8.85 11.88
CA VAL A 25 0.63 8.36 12.19
C VAL A 25 -0.42 8.93 11.23
N ARG A 26 -0.29 10.21 10.85
CA ARG A 26 -1.15 10.84 9.83
C ARG A 26 -1.00 10.16 8.47
N GLU A 27 0.24 9.98 8.01
CA GLU A 27 0.52 9.32 6.73
C GLU A 27 0.05 7.86 6.71
N ILE A 28 0.19 7.14 7.83
CA ILE A 28 -0.40 5.81 8.03
C ILE A 28 -1.92 5.85 7.83
N GLY A 29 -2.60 6.82 8.47
CA GLY A 29 -4.04 7.00 8.32
C GLY A 29 -4.48 7.26 6.88
N VAL A 30 -3.68 8.02 6.12
CA VAL A 30 -3.94 8.33 4.70
C VAL A 30 -3.77 7.11 3.80
N VAL A 31 -2.74 6.28 4.04
CA VAL A 31 -2.45 5.13 3.17
C VAL A 31 -3.24 3.85 3.52
N ALA A 32 -3.71 3.72 4.77
CA ALA A 32 -4.37 2.51 5.27
C ALA A 32 -5.58 2.04 4.42
N PRO A 33 -6.51 2.90 3.97
CA PRO A 33 -7.62 2.47 3.11
C PRO A 33 -7.14 1.88 1.78
N ALA A 34 -6.08 2.44 1.19
CA ALA A 34 -5.49 1.93 -0.04
C ALA A 34 -4.86 0.55 0.15
N ILE A 35 -4.23 0.31 1.30
CA ILE A 35 -3.67 -1.01 1.65
C ILE A 35 -4.78 -2.04 1.86
N TYR A 36 -5.87 -1.66 2.53
CA TYR A 36 -7.03 -2.54 2.70
C TYR A 36 -7.67 -2.93 1.37
N GLY A 37 -7.97 -1.95 0.51
CA GLY A 37 -8.53 -2.20 -0.82
C GLY A 37 -7.60 -3.07 -1.66
N TRP A 38 -6.29 -2.78 -1.62
CA TRP A 38 -5.27 -3.60 -2.27
C TRP A 38 -5.28 -5.05 -1.76
N ALA A 39 -5.37 -5.26 -0.44
CA ALA A 39 -5.41 -6.59 0.16
C ALA A 39 -6.66 -7.36 -0.30
N THR A 40 -7.84 -6.72 -0.27
CA THR A 40 -9.10 -7.29 -0.75
C THR A 40 -9.02 -7.78 -2.20
N MET A 41 -8.31 -7.04 -3.05
CA MET A 41 -8.12 -7.38 -4.47
C MET A 41 -7.02 -8.43 -4.71
N ARG A 42 -6.04 -8.52 -3.81
CA ARG A 42 -4.87 -9.40 -3.95
C ARG A 42 -5.03 -10.74 -3.26
N ILE A 43 -5.89 -10.85 -2.24
CA ILE A 43 -6.20 -12.11 -1.58
C ILE A 43 -7.08 -12.96 -2.52
N PRO A 44 -6.59 -14.12 -2.97
CA PRO A 44 -7.36 -15.00 -3.86
C PRO A 44 -8.68 -15.45 -3.22
N PRO A 45 -9.78 -15.58 -3.99
CA PRO A 45 -11.09 -15.98 -3.45
C PRO A 45 -11.05 -17.25 -2.60
N ASN A 46 -10.28 -18.27 -3.02
CA ASN A 46 -10.12 -19.54 -2.32
C ASN A 46 -9.37 -19.43 -0.98
N LEU A 47 -8.70 -18.31 -0.71
CA LEU A 47 -7.98 -18.06 0.54
C LEU A 47 -8.68 -17.06 1.47
N ARG A 48 -9.81 -16.45 1.06
CA ARG A 48 -10.52 -15.43 1.87
C ARG A 48 -11.09 -15.97 3.19
N ALA A 49 -11.41 -17.27 3.26
CA ALA A 49 -11.79 -17.92 4.52
C ALA A 49 -10.62 -18.01 5.52
N ARG A 50 -9.39 -17.91 5.02
CA ARG A 50 -8.16 -18.05 5.81
C ARG A 50 -7.43 -16.75 6.04
N LEU A 51 -7.54 -15.82 5.10
CA LEU A 51 -6.86 -14.53 5.10
C LEU A 51 -7.88 -13.41 5.03
N ASP A 52 -7.92 -12.61 6.09
CA ASP A 52 -8.76 -11.44 6.18
C ASP A 52 -7.95 -10.19 5.78
N PRO A 53 -8.46 -9.33 4.88
CA PRO A 53 -7.84 -8.04 4.57
C PRO A 53 -7.63 -7.15 5.80
N GLU A 54 -8.50 -7.24 6.82
CA GLU A 54 -8.37 -6.48 8.06
C GLU A 54 -7.16 -6.97 8.87
N ASP A 55 -7.02 -8.29 9.04
CA ASP A 55 -5.89 -8.89 9.78
C ASP A 55 -4.56 -8.56 9.08
N LEU A 56 -4.55 -8.56 7.74
CA LEU A 56 -3.39 -8.17 6.96
C LEU A 56 -3.06 -6.69 7.15
N LEU A 57 -4.05 -5.81 7.09
CA LEU A 57 -3.85 -4.38 7.33
C LEU A 57 -3.27 -4.16 8.72
N GLN A 58 -3.83 -4.77 9.77
CA GLN A 58 -3.33 -4.65 11.14
C GLN A 58 -1.85 -5.00 11.24
N GLU A 59 -1.44 -6.13 10.66
CA GLU A 59 -0.03 -6.56 10.68
C GLU A 59 0.88 -5.56 9.96
N VAL A 60 0.42 -5.02 8.82
CA VAL A 60 1.15 -4.00 8.07
C VAL A 60 1.33 -2.73 8.89
N LEU A 61 0.26 -2.23 9.53
CA LEU A 61 0.32 -1.03 10.37
C LEU A 61 1.27 -1.25 11.55
N CYS A 62 1.22 -2.43 12.18
CA CYS A 62 2.11 -2.80 13.27
C CYS A 62 3.59 -2.72 12.85
N ARG A 63 3.96 -3.39 11.76
CA ARG A 63 5.33 -3.36 11.23
C ARG A 63 5.78 -1.95 10.83
N MET A 64 4.87 -1.15 10.26
CA MET A 64 5.17 0.24 9.89
C MET A 64 5.46 1.10 11.11
N MET A 65 4.66 1.03 12.16
CA MET A 65 4.89 1.82 13.38
C MET A 65 6.20 1.41 14.07
N LEU A 66 6.48 0.11 14.17
CA LEU A 66 7.73 -0.40 14.74
C LEU A 66 8.96 0.02 13.91
N SER A 67 8.79 0.24 12.61
CA SER A 67 9.87 0.63 11.69
C SER A 67 9.86 2.13 11.33
N SER A 68 9.02 2.94 11.99
CA SER A 68 8.72 4.32 11.60
C SER A 68 9.94 5.23 11.57
N SER A 69 10.88 5.05 12.49
CA SER A 69 12.16 5.78 12.56
C SER A 69 13.08 5.52 11.37
N GLY A 70 12.85 4.45 10.61
CA GLY A 70 13.62 4.07 9.42
C GLY A 70 13.08 4.65 8.11
N PHE A 71 11.98 5.41 8.12
CA PHE A 71 11.50 6.05 6.90
C PHE A 71 12.41 7.22 6.50
N ASP A 72 12.95 7.15 5.29
CA ASP A 72 13.74 8.22 4.67
C ASP A 72 13.04 8.70 3.39
N PRO A 73 12.51 9.94 3.36
CA PRO A 73 11.84 10.47 2.18
C PRO A 73 12.78 10.66 0.97
N ALA A 74 14.10 10.65 1.17
CA ALA A 74 15.06 10.68 0.05
C ALA A 74 15.12 9.34 -0.70
N LEU A 75 14.71 8.23 -0.05
CA LEU A 75 14.70 6.89 -0.68
C LEU A 75 13.38 6.58 -1.40
N GLY A 76 12.34 7.40 -1.20
CA GLY A 76 11.08 7.26 -1.91
C GLY A 76 9.88 7.82 -1.17
N SER A 77 8.71 7.72 -1.79
CA SER A 77 7.45 8.17 -1.18
C SER A 77 7.05 7.31 0.02
N PHE A 78 6.37 7.91 0.99
CA PHE A 78 5.80 7.16 2.12
C PHE A 78 4.88 6.03 1.66
N ARG A 79 4.10 6.27 0.60
CA ARG A 79 3.23 5.26 -0.02
C ARG A 79 4.03 4.05 -0.52
N SER A 80 5.10 4.28 -1.28
CA SER A 80 5.95 3.19 -1.79
C SER A 80 6.60 2.38 -0.65
N TRP A 81 7.01 3.05 0.42
CA TRP A 81 7.53 2.44 1.64
C TRP A 81 6.46 1.57 2.34
N ALA A 82 5.25 2.09 2.54
CA ALA A 82 4.12 1.39 3.13
C ALA A 82 3.72 0.14 2.33
N PHE A 83 3.63 0.26 1.00
CA PHE A 83 3.34 -0.89 0.13
C PHE A 83 4.48 -1.92 0.09
N GLY A 84 5.71 -1.54 0.47
CA GLY A 84 6.80 -2.48 0.74
C GLY A 84 6.44 -3.46 1.86
N PHE A 85 5.89 -2.96 2.97
CA PHE A 85 5.38 -3.80 4.06
C PHE A 85 4.19 -4.64 3.62
N ALA A 86 3.20 -4.02 2.95
CA ALA A 86 2.00 -4.72 2.47
C ALA A 86 2.35 -5.93 1.58
N ARG A 87 3.24 -5.74 0.59
CA ARG A 87 3.72 -6.83 -0.28
C ARG A 87 4.42 -7.93 0.51
N ARG A 88 5.27 -7.57 1.48
CA ARG A 88 6.01 -8.53 2.31
C ARG A 88 5.05 -9.38 3.16
N VAL A 89 4.12 -8.73 3.86
CA VAL A 89 3.12 -9.41 4.71
C VAL A 89 2.23 -10.33 3.88
N LEU A 90 1.69 -9.85 2.75
CA LEU A 90 0.88 -10.69 1.88
C LEU A 90 1.67 -11.90 1.37
N HIS A 91 2.89 -11.70 0.92
CA HIS A 91 3.71 -12.79 0.38
C HIS A 91 4.05 -13.84 1.46
N GLU A 92 4.35 -13.40 2.68
CA GLU A 92 4.55 -14.28 3.83
C GLU A 92 3.28 -15.10 4.14
N ALA A 93 2.13 -14.43 4.19
CA ALA A 93 0.83 -15.04 4.42
C ALA A 93 0.47 -16.08 3.35
N LEU A 94 0.65 -15.75 2.07
CA LEU A 94 0.41 -16.66 0.95
C LEU A 94 1.34 -17.88 0.99
N ARG A 95 2.63 -17.69 1.30
CA ARG A 95 3.57 -18.81 1.48
C ARG A 95 3.16 -19.71 2.65
N ARG A 96 2.66 -19.14 3.73
CA ARG A 96 2.14 -19.91 4.86
C ARG A 96 0.89 -20.72 4.47
N CYS A 97 -0.06 -20.10 3.77
CA CYS A 97 -1.22 -20.80 3.22
C CYS A 97 -0.82 -21.98 2.32
N ALA A 98 0.16 -21.78 1.45
CA ALA A 98 0.65 -22.81 0.54
C ALA A 98 1.28 -24.00 1.27
N ARG A 99 2.03 -23.75 2.35
CA ARG A 99 2.64 -24.82 3.17
C ARG A 99 1.63 -25.62 3.98
N GLU A 100 0.60 -24.96 4.51
CA GLU A 100 -0.42 -25.59 5.36
C GLU A 100 -1.58 -26.22 4.54
N GLY A 101 -1.62 -25.98 3.23
CA GLY A 101 -2.70 -26.42 2.34
C GLY A 101 -3.94 -25.53 2.41
N ALA A 102 -4.74 -25.49 1.34
CA ALA A 102 -5.86 -24.56 1.20
C ALA A 102 -6.98 -24.71 2.26
N ALA A 103 -7.12 -25.89 2.87
CA ALA A 103 -8.12 -26.20 3.90
C ALA A 103 -7.62 -26.00 5.34
N GLY A 104 -6.46 -25.35 5.53
CA GLY A 104 -5.94 -25.04 6.86
C GLY A 104 -6.82 -24.04 7.64
N PRO A 105 -6.57 -23.88 8.95
CA PRO A 105 -7.31 -22.93 9.78
C PRO A 105 -7.09 -21.47 9.31
N ARG A 106 -7.92 -20.56 9.84
CA ARG A 106 -7.73 -19.11 9.67
C ARG A 106 -6.35 -18.72 10.17
N LEU A 107 -5.64 -17.93 9.37
CA LEU A 107 -4.34 -17.40 9.73
C LEU A 107 -4.53 -16.15 10.59
N SER A 108 -4.12 -16.23 11.84
CA SER A 108 -3.87 -15.05 12.64
C SER A 108 -2.53 -14.46 12.20
N LEU A 109 -2.58 -13.32 11.51
CA LEU A 109 -1.39 -12.58 11.06
C LEU A 109 -0.84 -11.66 12.13
N THR A 110 -1.71 -11.18 13.02
CA THR A 110 -1.37 -10.22 14.06
C THR A 110 -1.79 -10.76 15.41
N ASP A 111 -0.89 -10.65 16.39
CA ASP A 111 -1.28 -10.82 17.79
C ASP A 111 -1.97 -9.52 18.24
N ALA A 112 -3.27 -9.59 18.50
CA ALA A 112 -4.10 -8.44 18.85
C ALA A 112 -3.59 -7.67 20.08
N ALA A 113 -2.78 -8.31 20.93
CA ALA A 113 -2.14 -7.69 22.08
C ALA A 113 -1.03 -6.68 21.73
N GLN A 114 -0.51 -6.69 20.50
CA GLN A 114 0.61 -5.85 20.07
C GLN A 114 0.19 -4.57 19.35
N LEU A 115 -1.09 -4.40 19.01
CA LEU A 115 -1.59 -3.18 18.36
C LEU A 115 -2.08 -2.14 19.40
N PRO A 116 -1.70 -0.86 19.23
CA PRO A 116 -2.38 0.26 19.87
C PRO A 116 -3.87 0.27 19.52
N ALA A 117 -4.70 0.66 20.48
CA ALA A 117 -6.15 0.68 20.33
C ALA A 117 -6.62 1.56 19.15
N GLU A 118 -5.88 2.63 18.87
CA GLU A 118 -6.13 3.56 17.77
C GLU A 118 -5.98 2.87 16.41
N ALA A 119 -4.95 2.03 16.25
CA ALA A 119 -4.73 1.29 15.01
C ALA A 119 -5.84 0.25 14.79
N THR A 120 -6.25 -0.47 15.84
CA THR A 120 -7.37 -1.43 15.77
C THR A 120 -8.72 -0.73 15.48
N SER A 121 -8.93 0.47 16.04
CA SER A 121 -10.11 1.27 15.74
C SER A 121 -10.12 1.73 14.28
N LEU A 122 -8.95 2.17 13.77
CA LEU A 122 -8.78 2.58 12.38
C LEU A 122 -9.07 1.42 11.41
N THR A 123 -8.51 0.23 11.63
CA THR A 123 -8.75 -0.91 10.72
C THR A 123 -10.21 -1.31 10.69
N ARG A 124 -10.88 -1.36 11.85
CA ARG A 124 -12.32 -1.69 11.93
C ARG A 124 -13.19 -0.67 11.21
N ARG A 125 -12.85 0.62 11.31
CA ARG A 125 -13.57 1.68 10.58
C ARG A 125 -13.40 1.50 9.07
N ILE A 126 -12.18 1.24 8.61
CA ILE A 126 -11.87 0.99 7.19
C ILE A 126 -12.59 -0.26 6.68
N ALA A 127 -12.63 -1.35 7.46
CA ALA A 127 -13.31 -2.59 7.07
C ALA A 127 -14.84 -2.42 6.94
N LYS A 128 -15.42 -1.41 7.62
CA LYS A 128 -16.84 -1.06 7.53
C LYS A 128 -17.14 0.08 6.54
N ASP A 129 -16.13 0.59 5.86
CA ASP A 129 -16.28 1.71 4.93
C ASP A 129 -17.02 1.27 3.66
N GLU A 130 -18.22 1.81 3.46
CA GLU A 130 -19.08 1.43 2.34
C GLU A 130 -18.51 1.86 0.99
N MET A 131 -17.90 3.05 0.93
CA MET A 131 -17.29 3.53 -0.31
C MET A 131 -16.14 2.61 -0.74
N LEU A 132 -15.34 2.15 0.22
CA LEU A 132 -14.25 1.22 -0.05
C LEU A 132 -14.76 -0.16 -0.49
N ARG A 133 -15.89 -0.63 0.06
CA ARG A 133 -16.56 -1.85 -0.40
C ARG A 133 -17.05 -1.73 -1.84
N ILE A 134 -17.77 -0.67 -2.16
CA ILE A 134 -18.27 -0.39 -3.52
C ILE A 134 -17.11 -0.28 -4.50
N PHE A 135 -16.08 0.49 -4.15
CA PHE A 135 -14.86 0.62 -4.97
C PHE A 135 -14.20 -0.74 -5.21
N SER A 136 -14.02 -1.54 -4.15
CA SER A 136 -13.37 -2.85 -4.26
C SER A 136 -14.18 -3.83 -5.12
N ALA A 137 -15.51 -3.81 -4.99
CA ALA A 137 -16.40 -4.61 -5.83
C ALA A 137 -16.28 -4.20 -7.30
N ARG A 138 -16.33 -2.90 -7.61
CA ARG A 138 -16.25 -2.42 -8.99
C ARG A 138 -14.89 -2.70 -9.64
N VAL A 139 -13.82 -2.59 -8.87
CA VAL A 139 -12.48 -2.99 -9.32
C VAL A 139 -12.37 -4.49 -9.57
N GLY A 140 -13.13 -5.31 -8.84
CA GLY A 140 -13.23 -6.75 -9.05
C GLY A 140 -13.79 -7.14 -10.42
N GLU A 141 -14.57 -6.25 -11.05
CA GLU A 141 -15.20 -6.45 -12.37
C GLU A 141 -14.30 -5.99 -13.53
N LEU A 142 -13.16 -5.35 -13.23
CA LEU A 142 -12.19 -4.97 -14.25
C LEU A 142 -11.51 -6.20 -14.86
N ASP A 143 -11.14 -6.08 -16.14
CA ASP A 143 -10.23 -7.05 -16.76
C ASP A 143 -8.90 -7.10 -16.01
N ASP A 144 -8.22 -8.25 -16.11
CA ASP A 144 -7.00 -8.51 -15.36
C ASP A 144 -5.90 -7.47 -15.60
N GLY A 145 -5.83 -6.91 -16.81
CA GLY A 145 -4.85 -5.89 -17.17
C GLY A 145 -5.15 -4.54 -16.53
N ASP A 146 -6.40 -4.08 -16.58
CA ASP A 146 -6.83 -2.84 -15.95
C ASP A 146 -6.77 -2.96 -14.42
N ARG A 147 -7.20 -4.09 -13.86
CA ARG A 147 -7.07 -4.39 -12.43
C ARG A 147 -5.61 -4.35 -11.99
N ARG A 148 -4.70 -5.01 -12.73
CA ARG A 148 -3.26 -4.99 -12.42
C ARG A 148 -2.68 -3.58 -12.51
N LEU A 149 -3.06 -2.81 -13.54
CA LEU A 149 -2.61 -1.43 -13.70
C LEU A 149 -3.07 -0.54 -12.54
N LEU A 150 -4.32 -0.68 -12.10
CA LEU A 150 -4.84 0.04 -10.95
C LEU A 150 -4.10 -0.30 -9.66
N LEU A 151 -3.82 -1.59 -9.42
CA LEU A 151 -3.06 -2.03 -8.26
C LEU A 151 -1.66 -1.42 -8.24
N LEU A 152 -0.92 -1.51 -9.35
CA LEU A 152 0.47 -1.04 -9.40
C LEU A 152 0.58 0.49 -9.41
N ARG A 153 -0.23 1.18 -10.23
CA ARG A 153 -0.14 2.63 -10.40
C ARG A 153 -0.96 3.39 -9.38
N GLY A 154 -2.24 3.01 -9.25
CA GLY A 154 -3.21 3.72 -8.44
C GLY A 154 -3.05 3.46 -6.96
N LEU A 155 -2.83 2.20 -6.57
CA LEU A 155 -2.67 1.83 -5.17
C LEU A 155 -1.21 1.85 -4.74
N GLU A 156 -0.32 1.09 -5.38
CA GLU A 156 1.08 0.96 -4.95
C GLU A 156 1.97 2.15 -5.31
N GLY A 157 1.54 3.00 -6.25
CA GLY A 157 2.25 4.23 -6.64
C GLY A 157 3.50 4.01 -7.50
N LEU A 158 3.63 2.86 -8.18
CA LEU A 158 4.75 2.60 -9.10
C LEU A 158 4.73 3.61 -10.26
N ASP A 159 5.90 3.96 -10.79
CA ASP A 159 6.00 4.80 -11.99
C ASP A 159 5.65 4.02 -13.27
N HIS A 160 5.36 4.73 -14.36
CA HIS A 160 4.97 4.11 -15.63
C HIS A 160 6.09 3.25 -16.23
N LEU A 161 7.36 3.53 -15.95
CA LEU A 161 8.50 2.80 -16.48
C LEU A 161 8.66 1.44 -15.78
N ALA A 162 8.51 1.39 -14.46
CA ALA A 162 8.50 0.18 -13.66
C ALA A 162 7.36 -0.74 -14.08
N ILE A 163 6.16 -0.18 -14.25
CA ILE A 163 4.99 -0.93 -14.73
C ILE A 163 5.19 -1.43 -16.16
N ALA A 164 5.75 -0.60 -17.05
CA ALA A 164 6.04 -0.98 -18.42
C ALA A 164 6.98 -2.20 -18.49
N ARG A 165 8.03 -2.22 -17.65
CA ARG A 165 8.94 -3.35 -17.52
C ARG A 165 8.24 -4.60 -17.00
N GLU A 166 7.36 -4.45 -16.02
CA GLU A 166 6.61 -5.57 -15.44
C GLU A 166 5.59 -6.16 -16.43
N LEU A 167 4.94 -5.32 -17.23
CA LEU A 167 3.88 -5.71 -18.15
C LEU A 167 4.35 -6.00 -19.58
N GLY A 168 5.62 -5.76 -19.90
CA GLY A 168 6.16 -5.97 -21.25
C GLY A 168 5.62 -5.02 -22.32
N VAL A 169 5.26 -3.79 -21.94
CA VAL A 169 4.69 -2.77 -22.83
C VAL A 169 5.47 -1.45 -22.75
N SER A 170 5.16 -0.46 -23.60
CA SER A 170 5.83 0.85 -23.51
C SER A 170 5.28 1.71 -22.37
N SER A 171 6.13 2.55 -21.78
CA SER A 171 5.73 3.51 -20.73
C SER A 171 4.62 4.46 -21.19
N THR A 172 4.64 4.88 -22.47
CA THR A 172 3.57 5.67 -23.08
C THR A 172 2.25 4.91 -23.15
N ALA A 173 2.29 3.61 -23.47
CA ALA A 173 1.09 2.78 -23.49
C ALA A 173 0.50 2.63 -22.07
N VAL A 174 1.35 2.46 -21.05
CA VAL A 174 0.93 2.46 -19.63
C VAL A 174 0.25 3.78 -19.27
N ALA A 175 0.87 4.92 -19.60
CA ALA A 175 0.32 6.24 -19.27
C ALA A 175 -1.06 6.47 -19.90
N LYS A 176 -1.22 6.15 -21.20
CA LYS A 176 -2.50 6.26 -21.90
C LYS A 176 -3.56 5.32 -21.33
N ARG A 177 -3.19 4.07 -21.05
CA ARG A 177 -4.11 3.09 -20.45
C ARG A 177 -4.55 3.53 -19.06
N TRP A 178 -3.62 4.06 -18.25
CA TRP A 178 -3.89 4.55 -16.91
C TRP A 178 -4.82 5.75 -16.90
N GLN A 179 -4.62 6.71 -17.82
CA GLN A 179 -5.51 7.86 -17.95
C GLN A 179 -6.94 7.42 -18.25
N ARG A 180 -7.14 6.58 -19.28
CA ARG A 180 -8.47 6.07 -19.65
C ARG A 180 -9.14 5.30 -18.52
N LEU A 181 -8.37 4.47 -17.80
CA LEU A 181 -8.88 3.72 -16.66
C LEU A 181 -9.35 4.65 -15.53
N ARG A 182 -8.58 5.70 -15.21
CA ARG A 182 -8.95 6.69 -14.19
C ARG A 182 -10.21 7.45 -14.55
N GLU A 183 -10.30 7.92 -15.80
CA GLU A 183 -11.47 8.65 -16.29
C GLU A 183 -12.73 7.77 -16.20
N ARG A 184 -12.65 6.53 -16.70
CA ARG A 184 -13.75 5.58 -16.65
C ARG A 184 -14.19 5.26 -15.21
N LEU A 185 -13.25 4.92 -14.32
CA LEU A 185 -13.57 4.63 -12.93
C LEU A 185 -14.14 5.85 -12.20
N GLY A 186 -13.64 7.06 -12.50
CA GLY A 186 -14.20 8.30 -11.95
C GLY A 186 -15.66 8.45 -12.31
N THR A 187 -16.00 8.36 -13.60
CA THR A 187 -17.40 8.45 -14.07
C THR A 187 -18.29 7.35 -13.49
N GLU A 188 -17.82 6.12 -13.43
CA GLU A 188 -18.58 5.00 -12.86
C GLU A 188 -18.88 5.19 -11.37
N LEU A 189 -17.89 5.66 -10.58
CA LEU A 189 -18.07 5.91 -9.15
C LEU A 189 -18.97 7.13 -8.89
N ASP A 190 -18.82 8.21 -9.66
CA ASP A 190 -19.69 9.38 -9.54
C ASP A 190 -21.16 9.02 -9.81
N ALA A 191 -21.41 8.16 -10.81
CA ALA A 191 -22.75 7.66 -11.12
C ALA A 191 -23.32 6.80 -9.98
N LEU A 192 -22.51 5.93 -9.37
CA LEU A 192 -22.92 5.09 -8.24
C LEU A 192 -23.20 5.90 -6.97
N LEU A 193 -22.50 7.02 -6.77
CA LEU A 193 -22.68 7.90 -5.61
C LEU A 193 -23.83 8.90 -5.77
N SER A 194 -24.30 9.11 -7.01
CA SER A 194 -25.40 10.02 -7.33
C SER A 194 -26.77 9.33 -7.45
N ALA A 195 -26.81 8.01 -7.31
CA ALA A 195 -28.01 7.16 -7.39
C ALA A 195 -28.56 6.83 -6.01
#